data_AF-A0A3M6V7B0-F1
#
_entry.id   AF-A0A3M6V7B0-F1
#
_cell.length_a   1.000
_cell.length_b   1.000
_cell.length_c   1.000
_cell.angle_alpha   90.00
_cell.angle_beta   90.00
_cell.angle_gamma   90.00
#
_symmetry.space_group_name_H-M   'P 1'
#
loop_
_entity.id
_entity.type
_entity.pdbx_description
1 polymer ?
#
loop_
_entity_poly.entity_id
_entity_poly.type
_entity_poly.pdbx_seq_one_letter_code
_entity_poly.pdbx_strand_id
1 'polypeptide(L)'
;MTIDVSDEELLVGWKPRLGILSVAEKVQQAELLKRHGNLLVKQSEFKRALTSYAKVFAYVNGLSVAGDAMSQYAQGAAGITATKEEDIQIQAIKVAVWANMALCHVKLGTQPDKALSCCDKVLDVEPQHSKARFRKAQAMVQLMHYERAYQLLSELLDEEPKNAAVRSEIRVLQAKKRAYDAEAKAKEKTAFGNMFK
;
A
#
# COMPACT_ATOMS: atom_id res chain seq x y z
N MET A 1 -25.72 -12.42 9.13
CA MET A 1 -25.52 -11.57 10.32
C MET A 1 -24.23 -10.79 10.15
N THR A 2 -24.32 -9.51 9.79
CA THR A 2 -23.18 -8.59 9.90
C THR A 2 -22.90 -8.39 11.39
N ILE A 3 -21.73 -8.80 11.86
CA ILE A 3 -21.30 -8.50 13.23
C ILE A 3 -21.05 -6.99 13.27
N ASP A 4 -21.91 -6.26 13.98
CA ASP A 4 -21.78 -4.83 14.20
C ASP A 4 -20.77 -4.60 15.34
N VAL A 5 -19.49 -4.72 15.02
CA VAL A 5 -18.39 -4.40 15.96
C VAL A 5 -18.16 -2.90 15.93
N SER A 6 -18.19 -2.25 17.09
CA SER A 6 -17.93 -0.81 17.20
C SER A 6 -16.45 -0.46 16.93
N ASP A 7 -16.16 0.81 16.58
CA ASP A 7 -14.77 1.26 16.39
C ASP A 7 -13.94 1.13 17.67
N GLU A 8 -14.56 1.37 18.83
CA GLU A 8 -13.93 1.24 20.15
C GLU A 8 -13.61 -0.23 20.46
N GLU A 9 -14.56 -1.12 20.21
CA GLU A 9 -14.36 -2.56 20.40
C GLU A 9 -13.24 -3.09 19.50
N LEU A 10 -13.21 -2.65 18.23
CA LEU A 10 -12.15 -3.00 17.28
C LEU A 10 -10.75 -2.63 17.77
N LEU A 11 -10.61 -1.49 18.47
CA LEU A 11 -9.31 -0.98 18.91
C LEU A 11 -8.81 -1.63 20.21
N VAL A 12 -9.71 -1.98 21.13
CA VAL A 12 -9.35 -2.29 22.52
C VAL A 12 -9.44 -3.79 22.85
N GLY A 13 -10.40 -4.53 22.27
CA GLY A 13 -10.70 -5.90 22.72
C GLY A 13 -10.92 -6.92 21.61
N TRP A 14 -11.15 -6.47 20.39
CA TRP A 14 -11.51 -7.36 19.29
C TRP A 14 -10.33 -8.22 18.83
N LYS A 15 -10.62 -9.50 18.55
CA LYS A 15 -9.68 -10.45 17.95
C LYS A 15 -10.32 -11.12 16.74
N PRO A 16 -9.57 -11.30 15.65
CA PRO A 16 -10.11 -11.95 14.47
C PRO A 16 -10.34 -13.44 14.74
N ARG A 17 -11.42 -13.98 14.20
CA ARG A 17 -11.84 -15.38 14.39
C ARG A 17 -10.87 -16.33 13.66
N LEU A 18 -10.40 -17.36 14.35
CA LEU A 18 -9.51 -18.38 13.80
C LEU A 18 -10.25 -19.70 13.55
N GLY A 19 -9.66 -20.59 12.76
CA GLY A 19 -10.17 -21.93 12.48
C GLY A 19 -10.70 -22.10 11.06
N ILE A 20 -11.61 -23.06 10.88
CA ILE A 20 -12.28 -23.30 9.59
C ILE A 20 -13.38 -22.25 9.43
N LEU A 21 -13.27 -21.44 8.38
CA LEU A 21 -14.16 -20.32 8.09
C LEU A 21 -14.68 -20.48 6.65
N SER A 22 -15.95 -20.17 6.41
CA SER A 22 -16.45 -20.00 5.05
C SER A 22 -15.77 -18.80 4.37
N VAL A 23 -15.88 -18.71 3.03
CA VAL A 23 -15.31 -17.56 2.30
C VAL A 23 -15.95 -16.25 2.78
N ALA A 24 -17.27 -16.19 2.88
CA ALA A 24 -17.98 -15.03 3.42
C ALA A 24 -17.47 -14.61 4.80
N GLU A 25 -17.18 -15.56 5.69
CA GLU A 25 -16.64 -15.26 7.02
C GLU A 25 -15.20 -14.77 6.96
N LYS A 26 -14.37 -15.31 6.06
CA LYS A 26 -13.01 -14.81 5.80
C LYS A 26 -13.04 -13.37 5.27
N VAL A 27 -13.93 -13.07 4.32
CA VAL A 27 -14.14 -11.72 3.78
C VAL A 27 -14.57 -10.77 4.89
N GLN A 28 -15.48 -11.20 5.78
CA GLN A 28 -15.88 -10.41 6.94
C GLN A 28 -14.70 -10.12 7.89
N GLN A 29 -13.88 -11.12 8.22
CA GLN A 29 -12.69 -10.92 9.07
C GLN A 29 -11.67 -9.97 8.41
N ALA A 30 -11.48 -10.10 7.10
CA ALA A 30 -10.62 -9.23 6.31
C ALA A 30 -11.10 -7.77 6.35
N GLU A 31 -12.41 -7.54 6.23
CA GLU A 31 -13.02 -6.20 6.30
C GLU A 31 -12.84 -5.57 7.69
N LEU A 32 -13.05 -6.34 8.77
CA LEU A 32 -12.85 -5.86 10.14
C LEU A 32 -11.37 -5.54 10.42
N LEU A 33 -10.44 -6.36 9.92
CA LEU A 33 -9.00 -6.09 10.03
C LEU A 33 -8.57 -4.85 9.25
N LYS A 34 -9.11 -4.65 8.04
CA LYS A 34 -8.92 -3.43 7.25
C LYS A 34 -9.43 -2.21 8.02
N ARG A 35 -10.65 -2.27 8.57
CA ARG A 35 -11.26 -1.20 9.38
C ARG A 35 -10.40 -0.88 10.61
N HIS A 36 -9.98 -1.89 11.36
CA HIS A 36 -9.08 -1.74 12.50
C HIS A 36 -7.75 -1.08 12.10
N GLY A 37 -7.13 -1.50 10.99
CA GLY A 37 -5.95 -0.85 10.43
C GLY A 37 -6.19 0.63 10.10
N ASN A 38 -7.33 0.96 9.50
CA ASN A 38 -7.70 2.34 9.16
C ASN A 38 -7.87 3.23 10.40
N LEU A 39 -8.44 2.70 11.49
CA LEU A 39 -8.56 3.42 12.76
C LEU A 39 -7.18 3.73 13.35
N LEU A 40 -6.26 2.77 13.31
CA LEU A 40 -4.87 2.97 13.75
C LEU A 40 -4.13 3.99 12.88
N VAL A 41 -4.38 4.02 11.57
CA VAL A 41 -3.84 5.08 10.68
C VAL A 41 -4.35 6.45 11.11
N LYS A 42 -5.64 6.59 11.47
CA LYS A 42 -6.18 7.86 12.00
C LYS A 42 -5.49 8.29 13.30
N GLN A 43 -5.04 7.34 14.12
CA GLN A 43 -4.27 7.57 15.35
C GLN A 43 -2.75 7.71 15.09
N SER A 44 -2.31 7.74 13.83
CA SER A 44 -0.88 7.76 13.44
C SER A 44 -0.06 6.55 13.94
N GLU A 45 -0.73 5.47 14.32
CA GLU A 45 -0.12 4.24 14.80
C GLU A 45 0.27 3.30 13.64
N PHE A 46 1.12 3.79 12.73
CA PHE A 46 1.41 3.15 11.45
C PHE A 46 1.97 1.73 11.58
N LYS A 47 2.80 1.46 12.59
CA LYS A 47 3.36 0.10 12.82
C LYS A 47 2.26 -0.89 13.19
N ARG A 48 1.34 -0.51 14.09
CA ARG A 48 0.20 -1.34 14.47
C ARG A 48 -0.77 -1.50 13.31
N ALA A 49 -1.00 -0.45 12.53
CA ALA A 49 -1.82 -0.51 11.32
C ALA A 49 -1.27 -1.53 10.32
N LEU A 50 0.05 -1.52 10.04
CA LEU A 50 0.70 -2.50 9.18
C LEU A 50 0.49 -3.95 9.67
N THR A 51 0.54 -4.19 10.98
CA THR A 51 0.24 -5.51 11.54
C THR A 51 -1.20 -5.95 11.27
N SER A 52 -2.17 -5.04 11.41
CA SER A 52 -3.58 -5.32 11.10
C SER A 52 -3.80 -5.60 9.62
N TYR A 53 -3.18 -4.79 8.76
CA TYR A 53 -3.23 -4.97 7.30
C TYR A 53 -2.56 -6.27 6.85
N ALA A 54 -1.41 -6.65 7.43
CA ALA A 54 -0.74 -7.91 7.11
C ALA A 54 -1.64 -9.12 7.43
N LYS A 55 -2.39 -9.07 8.54
CA LYS A 55 -3.33 -10.14 8.91
C LYS A 55 -4.47 -10.31 7.92
N VAL A 56 -4.87 -9.27 7.17
CA VAL A 56 -5.91 -9.38 6.14
C VAL A 56 -5.57 -10.48 5.14
N PHE A 57 -4.31 -10.54 4.70
CA PHE A 57 -3.86 -11.51 3.70
C PHE A 57 -3.92 -12.96 4.20
N ALA A 58 -3.95 -13.21 5.51
CA ALA A 58 -4.18 -14.56 6.04
C ALA A 58 -5.59 -15.08 5.76
N TYR A 59 -6.56 -14.19 5.51
CA TYR A 59 -7.95 -14.54 5.22
C TYR A 59 -8.26 -14.59 3.72
N VAL A 60 -7.57 -13.79 2.91
CA VAL A 60 -7.95 -13.57 1.50
C VAL A 60 -6.94 -14.07 0.46
N ASN A 61 -5.78 -14.56 0.88
CA ASN A 61 -4.82 -15.20 -0.03
C ASN A 61 -5.10 -16.71 -0.12
N GLY A 62 -4.86 -17.27 -1.30
CA GLY A 62 -5.01 -18.71 -1.55
C GLY A 62 -6.45 -19.19 -1.72
N LEU A 63 -7.43 -18.27 -1.82
CA LEU A 63 -8.79 -18.61 -2.22
C LEU A 63 -8.86 -18.77 -3.74
N SER A 64 -9.48 -19.85 -4.21
CA SER A 64 -9.79 -20.03 -5.64
C SER A 64 -11.10 -19.33 -5.98
N VAL A 65 -11.36 -19.07 -7.26
CA VAL A 65 -12.60 -18.44 -7.73
C VAL A 65 -13.47 -19.46 -8.44
N ALA A 66 -14.77 -19.45 -8.19
CA ALA A 66 -15.72 -20.36 -8.82
C ALA A 66 -15.65 -20.27 -10.36
N GLY A 67 -15.32 -21.40 -10.99
CA GLY A 67 -15.20 -21.51 -12.43
C GLY A 67 -13.78 -21.25 -12.98
N ASP A 68 -12.80 -20.94 -12.15
CA ASP A 68 -11.40 -20.95 -12.56
C ASP A 68 -10.84 -22.39 -12.63
N ALA A 69 -9.70 -22.57 -13.30
CA ALA A 69 -9.05 -23.88 -13.42
C ALA A 69 -8.65 -24.48 -12.05
N MET A 70 -8.41 -23.63 -11.05
CA MET A 70 -7.98 -24.04 -9.72
C MET A 70 -9.13 -24.57 -8.84
N SER A 71 -10.36 -24.12 -9.09
CA SER A 71 -11.56 -24.53 -8.37
C SER A 71 -11.86 -26.03 -8.50
N GLN A 72 -11.39 -26.66 -9.59
CA GLN A 72 -11.48 -28.10 -9.81
C GLN A 72 -10.63 -28.90 -8.81
N TYR A 73 -9.52 -28.33 -8.34
CA TYR A 73 -8.65 -28.96 -7.34
C TYR A 73 -9.06 -28.66 -5.90
N ALA A 74 -9.98 -27.71 -5.71
CA ALA A 74 -10.51 -27.33 -4.39
C ALA A 74 -11.71 -28.19 -3.94
N GLN A 75 -12.16 -29.13 -4.78
CA GLN A 75 -13.37 -29.93 -4.55
C GLN A 75 -13.32 -30.66 -3.18
N GLY A 76 -14.17 -30.21 -2.25
CA GLY A 76 -14.35 -30.80 -0.92
C GLY A 76 -13.87 -29.95 0.25
N ALA A 77 -13.07 -28.90 0.02
CA ALA A 77 -12.60 -28.03 1.09
C ALA A 77 -13.55 -26.84 1.31
N ALA A 78 -14.41 -26.93 2.34
CA ALA A 78 -15.28 -25.84 2.73
C ALA A 78 -14.47 -24.55 2.99
N GLY A 79 -14.88 -23.44 2.36
CA GLY A 79 -14.26 -22.12 2.59
C GLY A 79 -12.99 -21.81 1.78
N ILE A 80 -12.72 -22.53 0.68
CA ILE A 80 -11.58 -22.27 -0.22
C ILE A 80 -11.99 -21.66 -1.56
N THR A 81 -13.20 -21.94 -2.05
CA THR A 81 -13.69 -21.43 -3.34
C THR A 81 -14.65 -20.27 -3.14
N ALA A 82 -14.26 -19.07 -3.58
CA ALA A 82 -15.05 -17.86 -3.56
C ALA A 82 -16.01 -17.80 -4.76
N THR A 83 -17.18 -17.19 -4.59
CA THR A 83 -17.99 -16.78 -5.75
C THR A 83 -17.29 -15.64 -6.51
N LYS A 84 -17.77 -15.32 -7.72
CA LYS A 84 -17.23 -14.17 -8.48
C LYS A 84 -17.46 -12.85 -7.73
N GLU A 85 -18.60 -12.71 -7.07
CA GLU A 85 -18.95 -11.55 -6.26
C GLU A 85 -18.04 -11.42 -5.03
N GLU A 86 -17.76 -12.55 -4.36
CA GLU A 86 -16.81 -12.59 -3.25
C GLU A 86 -15.38 -12.27 -3.71
N ASP A 87 -14.95 -12.75 -4.89
CA ASP A 87 -13.63 -12.41 -5.44
C ASP A 87 -13.52 -10.91 -5.73
N ILE A 88 -14.53 -10.28 -6.33
CA ILE A 88 -14.56 -8.82 -6.53
C ILE A 88 -14.39 -8.08 -5.19
N GLN A 89 -15.09 -8.52 -4.14
CA GLN A 89 -14.94 -7.94 -2.80
C GLN A 89 -13.53 -8.15 -2.24
N ILE A 90 -12.97 -9.36 -2.41
CA ILE A 90 -11.60 -9.70 -1.99
C ILE A 90 -10.58 -8.80 -2.70
N GLN A 91 -10.68 -8.61 -4.01
CA GLN A 91 -9.77 -7.74 -4.75
C GLN A 91 -9.89 -6.29 -4.28
N ALA A 92 -11.10 -5.78 -4.07
CA ALA A 92 -11.31 -4.43 -3.54
C ALA A 92 -10.69 -4.25 -2.13
N ILE A 93 -10.79 -5.27 -1.27
CA ILE A 93 -10.14 -5.27 0.05
C ILE A 93 -8.61 -5.23 -0.12
N LYS A 94 -8.04 -6.09 -0.98
CA LYS A 94 -6.58 -6.15 -1.21
C LYS A 94 -6.04 -4.82 -1.71
N VAL A 95 -6.69 -4.21 -2.71
CA VAL A 95 -6.32 -2.89 -3.24
C VAL A 95 -6.33 -1.83 -2.15
N ALA A 96 -7.41 -1.73 -1.38
CA ALA A 96 -7.51 -0.76 -0.29
C ALA A 96 -6.43 -0.96 0.78
N VAL A 97 -6.15 -2.21 1.13
CA VAL A 97 -5.12 -2.57 2.12
C VAL A 97 -3.73 -2.24 1.62
N TRP A 98 -3.36 -2.62 0.39
CA TRP A 98 -2.06 -2.26 -0.19
C TRP A 98 -1.88 -0.76 -0.28
N ALA A 99 -2.91 -0.01 -0.71
CA ALA A 99 -2.85 1.44 -0.76
C ALA A 99 -2.56 2.05 0.63
N ASN A 100 -3.18 1.54 1.69
CA ASN A 100 -2.97 2.03 3.05
C ASN A 100 -1.66 1.54 3.69
N MET A 101 -1.19 0.34 3.34
CA MET A 101 0.16 -0.12 3.70
C MET A 101 1.23 0.77 3.07
N ALA A 102 1.07 1.15 1.80
CA ALA A 102 1.96 2.09 1.13
C ALA A 102 2.02 3.43 1.87
N LEU A 103 0.86 3.97 2.28
CA LEU A 103 0.80 5.17 3.12
C LEU A 103 1.60 5.00 4.42
N CYS A 104 1.40 3.89 5.14
CA CYS A 104 2.10 3.61 6.38
C CYS A 104 3.62 3.55 6.17
N HIS A 105 4.07 2.86 5.13
CA HIS A 105 5.50 2.77 4.81
C HIS A 105 6.12 4.12 4.43
N VAL A 106 5.42 4.93 3.63
CA VAL A 106 5.86 6.30 3.29
C VAL A 106 5.96 7.16 4.56
N LYS A 107 4.97 7.09 5.46
CA LYS A 107 4.95 7.87 6.70
C LYS A 107 6.03 7.42 7.70
N LEU A 108 6.35 6.14 7.72
CA LEU A 108 7.43 5.61 8.55
C LEU A 108 8.82 5.94 7.99
N GLY A 109 8.96 6.08 6.67
CA GLY A 109 10.21 6.49 6.01
C GLY A 109 11.38 5.50 6.13
N THR A 110 11.17 4.32 6.73
CA THR A 110 12.23 3.33 7.00
C THR A 110 12.28 2.19 5.97
N GLN A 111 11.20 1.98 5.22
CA GLN A 111 11.08 0.87 4.25
C GLN A 111 10.40 1.34 2.95
N PRO A 112 11.00 2.28 2.21
CA PRO A 112 10.41 2.82 1.00
C PRO A 112 10.21 1.77 -0.11
N ASP A 113 11.05 0.73 -0.19
CA ASP A 113 10.86 -0.37 -1.15
C ASP A 113 9.54 -1.12 -0.93
N LYS A 114 9.12 -1.28 0.33
CA LYS A 114 7.82 -1.88 0.65
C LYS A 114 6.66 -0.98 0.25
N ALA A 115 6.82 0.35 0.33
CA ALA A 115 5.83 1.28 -0.18
C ALA A 115 5.69 1.15 -1.70
N LEU A 116 6.80 1.06 -2.44
CA LEU A 116 6.78 0.82 -3.89
C LEU A 116 6.05 -0.48 -4.22
N SER A 117 6.44 -1.60 -3.59
CA SER A 117 5.80 -2.89 -3.85
C SER A 117 4.30 -2.88 -3.57
N CYS A 118 3.85 -2.18 -2.51
CA CYS A 118 2.43 -2.03 -2.23
C CYS A 118 1.72 -1.17 -3.30
N CYS A 119 2.34 -0.06 -3.72
CA CYS A 119 1.80 0.77 -4.79
C CYS A 119 1.72 0.02 -6.13
N ASP A 120 2.73 -0.75 -6.48
CA ASP A 120 2.76 -1.53 -7.72
C ASP A 120 1.59 -2.52 -7.77
N LYS A 121 1.36 -3.26 -6.67
CA LYS A 121 0.20 -4.17 -6.57
C LYS A 121 -1.15 -3.48 -6.73
N VAL A 122 -1.28 -2.23 -6.27
CA VAL A 122 -2.50 -1.44 -6.50
C VAL A 122 -2.60 -1.07 -7.97
N LEU A 123 -1.52 -0.61 -8.59
CA LEU A 123 -1.50 -0.13 -9.97
C LEU A 123 -1.61 -1.26 -11.00
N ASP A 124 -1.24 -2.49 -10.64
CA ASP A 124 -1.48 -3.69 -11.46
C ASP A 124 -2.99 -3.95 -11.65
N VAL A 125 -3.81 -3.59 -10.65
CA VAL A 125 -5.27 -3.76 -10.68
C VAL A 125 -5.97 -2.48 -11.13
N GLU A 126 -5.52 -1.33 -10.62
CA GLU A 126 -6.08 -0.01 -10.88
C GLU A 126 -4.98 0.94 -11.36
N PRO A 127 -4.60 0.89 -12.65
CA PRO A 127 -3.47 1.67 -13.19
C PRO A 127 -3.61 3.17 -12.96
N GLN A 128 -4.84 3.68 -12.89
CA GLN A 128 -5.22 5.08 -12.70
C GLN A 128 -5.46 5.49 -11.24
N HIS A 129 -5.06 4.66 -10.26
CA HIS A 129 -5.27 4.98 -8.86
C HIS A 129 -4.37 6.14 -8.38
N SER A 130 -4.92 7.36 -8.40
CA SER A 130 -4.21 8.62 -8.06
C SER A 130 -3.42 8.57 -6.73
N LYS A 131 -4.05 8.15 -5.61
CA LYS A 131 -3.33 8.06 -4.32
C LYS A 131 -2.17 7.06 -4.32
N ALA A 132 -2.27 5.94 -5.04
CA ALA A 132 -1.20 4.95 -5.14
C ALA A 132 -0.02 5.50 -5.96
N ARG A 133 -0.29 6.15 -7.09
CA ARG A 133 0.74 6.84 -7.88
C ARG A 133 1.44 7.93 -7.07
N PHE A 134 0.68 8.76 -6.35
CA PHE A 134 1.23 9.82 -5.51
C PHE A 134 2.16 9.25 -4.43
N ARG A 135 1.72 8.20 -3.72
CA ARG A 135 2.54 7.52 -2.70
C ARG A 135 3.75 6.80 -3.30
N LYS A 136 3.63 6.26 -4.52
CA LYS A 136 4.73 5.65 -5.27
C LYS A 136 5.82 6.68 -5.56
N ALA A 137 5.44 7.87 -6.01
CA ALA A 137 6.38 8.97 -6.21
C ALA A 137 7.06 9.38 -4.89
N GLN A 138 6.32 9.49 -3.78
CA GLN A 138 6.89 9.76 -2.46
C GLN A 138 7.94 8.72 -2.05
N ALA A 139 7.66 7.43 -2.27
CA ALA A 139 8.61 6.35 -2.01
C ALA A 139 9.83 6.42 -2.92
N MET A 140 9.65 6.73 -4.22
CA MET A 140 10.76 6.96 -5.16
C MET A 140 11.66 8.12 -4.72
N VAL A 141 11.09 9.21 -4.20
CA VAL A 141 11.86 10.33 -3.62
C VAL A 141 12.68 9.88 -2.41
N GLN A 142 12.12 9.02 -1.54
CA GLN A 142 12.86 8.45 -0.40
C GLN A 142 14.01 7.54 -0.85
N LEU A 143 13.91 6.92 -2.03
CA LEU A 143 14.94 6.10 -2.66
C LEU A 143 15.87 6.88 -3.60
N MET A 144 15.78 8.21 -3.62
CA MET A 144 16.57 9.09 -4.49
C MET A 144 16.35 8.85 -6.00
N HIS A 145 15.25 8.19 -6.38
CA HIS A 145 14.83 8.03 -7.78
C HIS A 145 14.08 9.28 -8.27
N TYR A 146 14.74 10.43 -8.25
CA TYR A 146 14.12 11.74 -8.41
C TYR A 146 13.50 11.94 -9.80
N GLU A 147 14.14 11.49 -10.86
CA GLU A 147 13.70 11.65 -12.25
C GLU A 147 12.40 10.87 -12.49
N ARG A 148 12.35 9.61 -12.05
CA ARG A 148 11.16 8.75 -12.16
C ARG A 148 10.01 9.29 -11.30
N ALA A 149 10.31 9.78 -10.11
CA ALA A 149 9.32 10.40 -9.24
C ALA A 149 8.74 11.69 -9.86
N TYR A 150 9.59 12.50 -10.49
CA TYR A 150 9.16 13.74 -11.13
C TYR A 150 8.24 13.46 -12.31
N GLN A 151 8.61 12.52 -13.18
CA GLN A 151 7.76 12.12 -14.30
C GLN A 151 6.36 11.69 -13.82
N LEU A 152 6.29 10.81 -12.83
CA LEU A 152 5.01 10.33 -12.30
C LEU A 152 4.17 11.45 -11.65
N LEU A 153 4.81 12.38 -10.94
CA LEU A 153 4.12 13.54 -10.36
C LEU A 153 3.67 14.55 -11.41
N SER A 154 4.42 14.72 -12.50
CA SER A 154 4.02 15.54 -13.64
C SER A 154 2.79 14.97 -14.33
N GLU A 155 2.78 13.66 -14.62
CA GLU A 155 1.60 12.97 -15.17
C GLU A 155 0.37 13.14 -14.27
N LEU A 156 0.54 12.96 -12.95
CA LEU A 156 -0.52 13.22 -11.96
C LEU A 156 -1.00 14.67 -11.95
N LEU A 157 -0.10 15.63 -12.15
CA LEU A 157 -0.44 17.05 -12.16
C LEU A 157 -1.19 17.43 -13.44
N ASP A 158 -0.86 16.80 -14.57
CA ASP A 158 -1.57 17.00 -15.83
C ASP A 158 -3.00 16.47 -15.74
N GLU A 159 -3.20 15.32 -15.08
CA GLU A 159 -4.53 14.75 -14.80
C GLU A 159 -5.31 15.56 -13.75
N GLU A 160 -4.61 16.07 -12.72
CA GLU A 160 -5.20 16.81 -11.60
C GLU A 160 -4.56 18.21 -11.41
N PRO A 161 -4.76 19.19 -12.33
CA PRO A 161 -4.03 20.47 -12.31
C PRO A 161 -4.24 21.31 -11.05
N LYS A 162 -5.31 21.07 -10.30
CA LYS A 162 -5.63 21.80 -9.06
C LYS A 162 -5.10 21.11 -7.79
N ASN A 163 -4.51 19.91 -7.89
CA ASN A 163 -4.02 19.17 -6.73
C ASN A 163 -2.80 19.86 -6.07
N ALA A 164 -3.06 20.50 -4.94
CA ALA A 164 -2.03 21.23 -4.18
C ALA A 164 -0.98 20.30 -3.55
N ALA A 165 -1.35 19.06 -3.21
CA ALA A 165 -0.42 18.09 -2.64
C ALA A 165 0.62 17.65 -3.67
N VAL A 166 0.22 17.39 -4.92
CA VAL A 166 1.14 17.04 -6.02
C VAL A 166 2.12 18.18 -6.27
N ARG A 167 1.65 19.43 -6.38
CA ARG A 167 2.54 20.60 -6.54
C ARG A 167 3.51 20.76 -5.38
N SER A 168 3.05 20.54 -4.14
CA SER A 168 3.91 20.61 -2.95
C SER A 168 4.99 19.54 -3.00
N GLU A 169 4.62 18.31 -3.36
CA GLU A 169 5.56 17.19 -3.45
C GLU A 169 6.62 17.41 -4.55
N ILE A 170 6.24 17.96 -5.71
CA ILE A 170 7.20 18.32 -6.76
C ILE A 170 8.24 19.32 -6.25
N ARG A 171 7.84 20.33 -5.47
CA ARG A 171 8.78 21.29 -4.87
C ARG A 171 9.73 20.61 -3.89
N VAL A 172 9.22 19.72 -3.04
CA VAL A 172 10.03 18.94 -2.10
C VAL A 172 11.03 18.06 -2.84
N LEU A 173 10.59 17.37 -3.90
CA LEU A 173 11.43 16.57 -4.77
C LEU A 173 12.55 17.40 -5.37
N GLN A 174 12.23 18.54 -5.98
CA GLN A 174 13.22 19.42 -6.62
C GLN A 174 14.26 19.93 -5.62
N ALA A 175 13.84 20.29 -4.41
CA ALA A 175 14.76 20.71 -3.35
C ALA A 175 15.71 19.57 -2.94
N LYS A 176 15.19 18.36 -2.74
CA LYS A 176 16.01 17.17 -2.42
C LYS A 176 16.99 16.81 -3.53
N LYS A 177 16.53 16.82 -4.78
CA LYS A 177 17.38 16.56 -5.95
C LYS A 177 18.53 17.56 -6.04
N ARG A 178 18.25 18.86 -5.89
CA ARG A 178 19.29 19.91 -5.91
C ARG A 178 20.34 19.70 -4.81
N ALA A 179 19.89 19.35 -3.60
CA ALA A 179 20.81 19.04 -2.49
C ALA A 179 21.68 17.82 -2.80
N TYR A 180 21.09 16.74 -3.32
CA TYR A 180 21.79 15.54 -3.74
C TYR A 180 22.84 15.81 -4.84
N ASP A 181 22.45 16.53 -5.89
CA ASP A 181 23.35 16.89 -7.00
C ASP A 181 24.51 17.78 -6.53
N ALA A 182 24.24 18.74 -5.63
CA ALA A 182 25.26 19.61 -5.06
C ALA A 182 26.27 18.83 -4.19
N GLU A 183 25.80 17.87 -3.40
CA GLU A 183 26.66 17.00 -2.60
C GLU A 183 27.53 16.10 -3.48
N ALA A 184 26.95 15.51 -4.54
CA ALA A 184 27.70 14.71 -5.51
C ALA A 184 28.82 15.53 -6.17
N LYS A 185 28.51 16.73 -6.66
CA LYS A 185 29.49 17.64 -7.27
C LYS A 185 30.60 18.06 -6.30
N ALA A 186 30.25 18.29 -5.03
CA ALA A 186 31.23 18.64 -4.00
C ALA A 186 32.21 17.47 -3.75
N LYS A 187 31.70 16.23 -3.68
CA LYS A 187 32.51 15.01 -3.52
C LYS A 187 33.42 14.74 -4.72
N GLU A 188 32.93 14.97 -5.93
CA GLU A 188 33.76 14.85 -7.14
C GLU A 188 34.92 15.85 -7.15
N LYS A 189 34.66 17.11 -6.77
CA LYS A 189 35.69 18.15 -6.69
C LYS A 189 36.76 17.83 -5.65
N THR A 190 36.37 17.32 -4.48
CA THR A 190 37.33 16.93 -3.44
C THR A 190 38.12 15.69 -3.84
N ALA A 191 37.48 14.68 -4.44
CA ALA A 191 38.15 13.48 -4.94
C ALA A 191 39.18 13.82 -6.03
N PHE A 192 38.79 14.65 -7.01
CA PHE A 192 39.71 15.11 -8.06
C PHE A 192 40.88 15.90 -7.47
N GLY A 193 40.62 16.85 -6.56
CA GLY A 193 41.67 17.65 -5.93
C GLY A 193 42.69 16.85 -5.11
N ASN A 194 42.31 15.69 -4.59
CA ASN A 194 43.20 14.78 -3.87
C ASN A 194 44.00 13.85 -4.81
N MET A 195 43.58 13.68 -6.06
CA MET A 195 44.22 12.79 -7.03
C MET A 195 45.44 13.43 -7.72
N PHE A 196 45.54 14.76 -7.72
CA PHE A 196 46.64 15.53 -8.34
C PHE A 196 47.56 16.21 -7.30
N LYS A 197 47.51 15.77 -6.04
CA LYS A 197 48.49 16.08 -5.00
C LYS A 197 49.31 14.84 -4.68
#